data_AF-A0A498QZK2-F1
#
_entry.id   AF-A0A498QZK2-F1
#
_cell.length_a   1.000
_cell.length_b   1.000
_cell.length_c   1.000
_cell.angle_alpha   90.00
_cell.angle_beta   90.00
_cell.angle_gamma   90.00
#
_symmetry.space_group_name_H-M   'P 1'
#
loop_
_entity.id
_entity.type
_entity.pdbx_description
1 polymer ?
#
loop_
_entity_poly.entity_id
_entity_poly.type
_entity_poly.pdbx_seq_one_letter_code
_entity_poly.pdbx_strand_id
1 'polypeptide(L)'
;MESTRFNKPGTIPLQFQTEVRDGCPSDCGLCPDHKQHACLGLIEVNTHCNPDCPICFADSGHQPDGYALAVAQCEKMLDALVAAEGEPEIVMFSGGEPTIHKQILEFVDAAQARPIKTVIINTNGIRLASDRRFVASLAQRNRRPNDSVHADDRGKGVIDHR
;
A
#
# COMPACT_ATOMS: atom_id res chain seq x y z
N MET A 1 -12.40 29.92 16.49
CA MET A 1 -12.32 28.89 17.55
C MET A 1 -13.66 28.21 17.86
N GLU A 2 -14.80 28.64 17.28
CA GLU A 2 -16.12 27.99 17.48
C GLU A 2 -16.38 26.76 16.60
N SER A 3 -15.72 26.68 15.42
CA SER A 3 -15.96 25.61 14.45
C SER A 3 -15.39 24.25 14.89
N THR A 4 -14.33 24.24 15.70
CA THR A 4 -13.64 23.01 16.14
C THR A 4 -14.49 22.14 17.06
N ARG A 5 -15.56 22.67 17.68
CA ARG A 5 -16.47 21.85 18.51
C ARG A 5 -17.29 20.84 17.71
N PHE A 6 -17.44 21.07 16.41
CA PHE A 6 -18.19 20.19 15.50
C PHE A 6 -17.29 19.13 14.85
N ASN A 7 -15.98 19.20 15.06
CA ASN A 7 -15.08 18.19 14.51
C ASN A 7 -15.31 16.86 15.24
N LYS A 8 -15.56 15.81 14.47
CA LYS A 8 -15.53 14.43 14.96
C LYS A 8 -14.19 14.22 15.69
N PRO A 9 -14.20 13.74 16.94
CA PRO A 9 -12.97 13.39 17.64
C PRO A 9 -12.15 12.42 16.80
N GLY A 10 -10.84 12.61 16.81
CA GLY A 10 -9.94 11.71 16.11
C GLY A 10 -9.91 10.33 16.74
N THR A 11 -9.85 9.30 15.90
CA THR A 11 -9.52 7.94 16.34
C THR A 11 -8.00 7.84 16.41
N ILE A 12 -7.45 7.37 17.52
CA ILE A 12 -6.01 7.25 17.71
C ILE A 12 -5.54 5.80 17.48
N PRO A 13 -4.31 5.59 17.00
CA PRO A 13 -3.74 4.24 16.90
C PRO A 13 -3.50 3.63 18.29
N LEU A 14 -3.42 2.30 18.35
CA LEU A 14 -3.04 1.54 19.54
C LEU A 14 -1.58 1.76 19.92
N GLN A 15 -0.71 1.92 18.92
CA GLN A 15 0.71 2.19 19.10
C GLN A 15 1.18 3.30 18.16
N PHE A 16 1.83 4.32 18.73
CA PHE A 16 2.50 5.37 17.97
C PHE A 16 3.86 4.87 17.44
N GLN A 17 4.25 5.34 16.25
CA GLN A 17 5.48 4.87 15.57
C GLN A 17 6.69 5.76 15.85
N THR A 18 6.49 7.03 16.21
CA THR A 18 7.54 8.01 16.53
C THR A 18 7.21 8.81 17.80
N GLU A 19 8.17 9.60 18.27
CA GLU A 19 8.03 10.58 19.36
C GLU A 19 7.86 11.99 18.78
N VAL A 20 7.30 12.92 19.55
CA VAL A 20 7.31 14.35 19.20
C VAL A 20 8.60 14.98 19.71
N ARG A 21 9.39 15.56 18.80
CA ARG A 21 10.67 16.24 19.05
C ARG A 21 10.68 17.64 18.44
N ASP A 22 10.51 17.76 17.13
CA ASP A 22 10.57 19.02 16.36
C ASP A 22 9.18 19.54 15.90
N GLY A 23 8.11 18.78 16.16
CA GLY A 23 6.74 19.06 15.77
C GLY A 23 6.35 18.52 14.38
N CYS A 24 5.05 18.63 14.06
CA CYS A 24 4.52 18.28 12.75
C CYS A 24 4.97 19.32 11.69
N PRO A 25 5.46 18.92 10.49
CA PRO A 25 5.46 17.56 9.93
C PRO A 25 6.77 16.77 10.13
N SER A 26 7.79 17.35 10.76
CA SER A 26 9.14 16.78 10.85
C SER A 26 9.18 15.46 11.63
N ASP A 27 8.34 15.30 12.65
CA ASP A 27 8.25 14.06 13.44
C ASP A 27 7.15 13.10 12.95
N CYS A 28 6.51 13.42 11.82
CA CYS A 28 5.30 12.74 11.41
C CYS A 28 5.59 11.29 10.97
N GLY A 29 5.27 10.35 11.86
CA GLY A 29 5.10 8.92 11.61
C GLY A 29 4.20 8.38 12.72
N LEU A 30 2.87 8.43 12.51
CA LEU A 30 1.84 8.19 13.54
C LEU A 30 2.33 8.56 14.96
N CYS A 31 2.75 9.82 15.17
CA CYS A 31 3.27 10.30 16.45
C CYS A 31 2.12 10.62 17.44
N PRO A 32 2.39 10.89 18.73
CA PRO A 32 1.34 11.26 19.69
C PRO A 32 0.49 12.48 19.30
N ASP A 33 1.07 13.42 18.52
CA ASP A 33 0.34 14.58 17.97
C ASP A 33 -0.47 14.23 16.71
N HIS A 34 -0.32 13.01 16.18
CA HIS A 34 -1.07 12.51 15.04
C HIS A 34 -2.46 12.06 15.51
N LYS A 35 -3.48 12.83 15.11
CA LYS A 35 -4.85 12.70 15.64
C LYS A 35 -5.71 11.71 14.87
N GLN A 36 -5.16 10.89 13.98
CA GLN A 36 -5.93 9.93 13.18
C GLN A 36 -5.23 8.58 13.16
N HIS A 37 -6.00 7.51 13.07
CA HIS A 37 -5.50 6.17 12.83
C HIS A 37 -5.31 5.95 11.32
N ALA A 38 -4.62 4.89 10.93
CA ALA A 38 -4.43 4.55 9.52
C ALA A 38 -5.63 3.75 8.99
N CYS A 39 -6.56 4.42 8.31
CA CYS A 39 -7.66 3.75 7.60
C CYS A 39 -7.18 2.83 6.47
N LEU A 40 -6.02 3.14 5.89
CA LEU A 40 -5.39 2.42 4.79
C LEU A 40 -3.87 2.46 4.97
N GLY A 41 -3.24 1.30 5.08
CA GLY A 41 -1.78 1.19 4.97
C GLY A 41 -1.38 1.13 3.50
N LEU A 42 -0.47 1.98 3.04
CA LEU A 42 0.10 1.92 1.69
C LEU A 42 1.56 1.52 1.77
N ILE A 43 1.93 0.46 1.03
CA ILE A 43 3.32 -0.01 0.94
C ILE A 43 3.74 0.05 -0.53
N GLU A 44 4.71 0.92 -0.83
CA GLU A 44 5.36 0.94 -2.13
C GLU A 44 6.39 -0.19 -2.20
N VAL A 45 6.11 -1.21 -3.00
CA VAL A 45 6.94 -2.42 -3.00
C VAL A 45 8.14 -2.30 -3.93
N ASN A 46 8.11 -1.35 -4.87
CA ASN A 46 9.21 -1.00 -5.77
C ASN A 46 8.95 0.36 -6.43
N THR A 47 9.97 0.93 -7.06
CA THR A 47 9.85 2.14 -7.90
C THR A 47 9.78 1.86 -9.40
N HIS A 48 9.95 0.59 -9.80
CA HIS A 48 10.03 0.19 -11.20
C HIS A 48 8.64 0.16 -11.84
N CYS A 49 8.52 0.66 -13.06
CA CYS A 49 7.25 0.73 -13.79
C CYS A 49 7.48 0.33 -15.25
N ASN A 50 6.52 -0.37 -15.85
CA ASN A 50 6.58 -0.81 -17.25
C ASN A 50 5.87 0.13 -18.26
N PRO A 51 4.97 1.03 -17.85
CA PRO A 51 4.59 2.19 -18.66
C PRO A 51 5.27 3.49 -18.20
N ASP A 52 5.52 4.38 -19.17
CA ASP A 52 6.00 5.75 -18.96
C ASP A 52 4.83 6.73 -19.12
N CYS A 53 4.04 6.91 -18.05
CA CYS A 53 2.81 7.69 -18.12
C CYS A 53 3.09 9.20 -17.93
N PRO A 54 2.63 10.10 -18.82
CA PRO A 54 2.88 11.54 -18.70
C PRO A 54 2.15 12.21 -17.54
N ILE A 55 1.20 11.49 -16.91
CA ILE A 55 0.44 11.93 -15.74
C ILE A 55 0.95 11.31 -14.43
N CYS A 56 2.08 10.60 -14.45
CA CYS A 56 2.58 9.88 -13.29
C CYS A 56 3.16 10.86 -12.25
N PHE A 57 2.40 11.17 -11.20
CA PHE A 57 2.87 12.02 -10.10
C PHE A 57 4.16 11.50 -9.43
N ALA A 58 4.35 10.18 -9.40
CA ALA A 58 5.48 9.52 -8.74
C ALA A 58 6.70 9.32 -9.65
N ASP A 59 6.66 9.77 -10.90
CA ASP A 59 7.76 9.65 -11.89
C ASP A 59 8.42 8.24 -11.88
N SER A 60 7.55 7.23 -11.88
CA SER A 60 7.95 5.85 -11.64
C SER A 60 8.63 5.23 -12.85
N GLY A 61 9.74 4.54 -12.62
CA GLY A 61 10.58 3.96 -13.68
C GLY A 61 11.77 4.83 -14.08
N HIS A 62 11.83 6.10 -13.66
CA HIS A 62 12.90 7.04 -14.03
C HIS A 62 13.87 7.35 -12.89
N GLN A 63 13.66 6.75 -11.72
CA GLN A 63 14.49 6.96 -10.53
C GLN A 63 15.88 6.30 -10.69
N PRO A 64 16.99 7.07 -10.65
CA PRO A 64 18.36 6.53 -10.81
C PRO A 64 18.75 5.50 -9.74
N ASP A 65 18.18 5.64 -8.53
CA ASP A 65 18.40 4.83 -7.34
C ASP A 65 17.17 4.00 -6.97
N GLY A 66 16.46 3.51 -7.98
CA GLY A 66 15.25 2.72 -7.79
C GLY A 66 15.44 1.48 -6.90
N TYR A 67 14.37 1.07 -6.22
CA TYR A 67 14.39 -0.04 -5.27
C TYR A 67 13.31 -1.09 -5.55
N ALA A 68 13.49 -2.24 -4.92
CA ALA A 68 12.52 -3.33 -4.83
C ALA A 68 12.66 -3.93 -3.43
N LEU A 69 11.56 -3.99 -2.66
CA LEU A 69 11.60 -4.47 -1.29
C LEU A 69 11.89 -5.97 -1.24
N ALA A 70 12.67 -6.40 -0.25
CA ALA A 70 12.70 -7.79 0.17
C ALA A 70 11.44 -8.14 1.00
N VAL A 71 11.05 -9.41 1.01
CA VAL A 71 9.90 -9.90 1.80
C VAL A 71 10.03 -9.55 3.28
N ALA A 72 11.21 -9.73 3.86
CA ALA A 72 11.44 -9.37 5.26
C ALA A 72 11.20 -7.87 5.55
N GLN A 73 11.47 -6.99 4.60
CA GLN A 73 11.17 -5.56 4.75
C GLN A 73 9.67 -5.31 4.70
N CYS A 74 8.97 -5.94 3.75
CA CYS A 74 7.52 -5.87 3.65
C CYS A 74 6.83 -6.42 4.91
N GLU A 75 7.27 -7.57 5.42
CA GLU A 75 6.76 -8.17 6.66
C GLU A 75 6.91 -7.22 7.85
N LYS A 76 8.08 -6.60 8.01
CA LYS A 76 8.31 -5.60 9.06
C LYS A 76 7.37 -4.40 8.95
N MET A 77 7.07 -3.95 7.73
CA MET A 77 6.12 -2.85 7.50
C MET A 77 4.68 -3.27 7.83
N LEU A 78 4.28 -4.49 7.45
CA LEU A 78 2.98 -5.06 7.80
C LEU A 78 2.83 -5.24 9.31
N ASP A 79 3.88 -5.69 10.01
CA ASP A 79 3.89 -5.83 11.47
C ASP A 79 3.74 -4.47 12.17
N ALA A 80 4.37 -3.42 11.64
CA ALA A 80 4.21 -2.06 12.15
C ALA A 80 2.79 -1.52 11.97
N LEU A 81 2.13 -1.85 10.86
CA LEU A 81 0.72 -1.51 10.63
C LEU A 81 -0.20 -2.25 11.62
N VAL A 82 0.02 -3.55 11.82
CA VAL A 82 -0.74 -4.36 12.77
C VAL A 82 -0.52 -3.87 14.21
N ALA A 83 0.70 -3.49 14.58
CA ALA A 83 0.97 -2.93 15.91
C ALA A 83 0.22 -1.61 16.14
N ALA A 84 0.11 -0.76 15.10
CA ALA A 84 -0.59 0.51 15.18
C ALA A 84 -2.12 0.35 15.24
N GLU A 85 -2.70 -0.58 14.48
CA GLU A 85 -4.17 -0.65 14.29
C GLU A 85 -4.84 -1.87 14.96
N GLY A 86 -4.07 -2.89 15.33
CA GLY A 86 -4.56 -4.18 15.84
C GLY A 86 -5.13 -5.06 14.73
N GLU A 87 -6.23 -4.63 14.13
CA GLU A 87 -6.90 -5.30 13.00
C GLU A 87 -7.07 -4.33 11.82
N PRO A 88 -6.01 -4.07 11.04
CA PRO A 88 -6.08 -3.12 9.94
C PRO A 88 -7.18 -3.47 8.93
N GLU A 89 -7.96 -2.48 8.53
CA GLU A 89 -9.05 -2.69 7.57
C GLU A 89 -8.49 -3.03 6.18
N ILE A 90 -7.50 -2.25 5.71
CA ILE A 90 -6.95 -2.38 4.36
C ILE A 90 -5.44 -2.14 4.36
N VAL A 91 -4.71 -2.99 3.63
CA VAL A 91 -3.37 -2.68 3.12
C VAL A 91 -3.38 -2.64 1.59
N MET A 92 -2.71 -1.65 1.00
CA MET A 92 -2.55 -1.50 -0.44
C MET A 92 -1.07 -1.61 -0.82
N PHE A 93 -0.76 -2.56 -1.71
CA PHE A 93 0.52 -2.62 -2.40
C PHE A 93 0.49 -1.71 -3.62
N SER A 94 1.42 -0.76 -3.65
CA SER A 94 1.59 0.26 -4.68
C SER A 94 3.07 0.32 -5.10
N GLY A 95 3.51 1.48 -5.61
CA GLY A 95 4.86 1.72 -6.13
C GLY A 95 4.78 2.22 -7.57
N GLY A 96 5.77 1.86 -8.38
CA GLY A 96 5.67 2.04 -9.82
C GLY A 96 4.56 1.16 -10.40
N GLU A 97 4.92 -0.10 -10.67
CA GLU A 97 3.94 -1.16 -10.94
C GLU A 97 4.19 -2.35 -10.00
N PRO A 98 3.34 -2.58 -8.98
CA PRO A 98 3.57 -3.64 -8.01
C PRO A 98 3.57 -5.03 -8.65
N THR A 99 2.77 -5.25 -9.72
CA THR A 99 2.64 -6.58 -10.33
C THR A 99 3.87 -7.03 -11.11
N ILE A 100 4.83 -6.15 -11.42
CA ILE A 100 6.13 -6.59 -12.00
C ILE A 100 7.12 -7.04 -10.92
N HIS A 101 6.82 -6.81 -9.64
CA HIS A 101 7.66 -7.32 -8.56
C HIS A 101 7.67 -8.84 -8.56
N LYS A 102 8.86 -9.46 -8.51
CA LYS A 102 9.02 -10.92 -8.57
C LYS A 102 8.30 -11.63 -7.42
N GLN A 103 8.23 -10.98 -6.26
CA GLN A 103 7.69 -11.52 -5.02
C GLN A 103 6.31 -10.94 -4.65
N ILE A 104 5.59 -10.30 -5.59
CA ILE A 104 4.29 -9.66 -5.28
C ILE A 104 3.29 -10.62 -4.62
N LEU A 105 3.27 -11.89 -5.04
CA LEU A 105 2.38 -12.90 -4.45
C LEU A 105 2.79 -13.28 -3.02
N GLU A 106 4.09 -13.27 -2.71
CA GLU A 106 4.61 -13.51 -1.35
C GLU A 106 4.22 -12.36 -0.43
N PHE A 107 4.18 -11.11 -0.91
CA PHE A 107 3.70 -9.96 -0.13
C PHE A 107 2.20 -10.07 0.19
N VAL A 108 1.39 -10.51 -0.78
CA VAL A 108 -0.04 -10.79 -0.56
C VAL A 108 -0.21 -11.89 0.48
N ASP A 109 0.54 -12.99 0.37
CA ASP A 109 0.49 -14.08 1.35
C ASP A 109 0.90 -13.60 2.75
N ALA A 110 1.94 -12.77 2.84
CA ALA A 110 2.39 -12.19 4.10
C ALA A 110 1.33 -11.27 4.73
N ALA A 111 0.61 -10.48 3.92
CA ALA A 111 -0.48 -9.64 4.41
C ALA A 111 -1.67 -10.48 4.91
N GLN A 112 -2.07 -11.52 4.17
CA GLN A 112 -3.17 -12.41 4.56
C GLN A 112 -2.86 -13.28 5.80
N ALA A 113 -1.57 -13.51 6.09
CA ALA A 113 -1.16 -14.21 7.31
C ALA A 113 -1.31 -13.37 8.59
N ARG A 114 -1.71 -12.09 8.47
CA ARG A 114 -1.89 -11.13 9.56
C ARG A 114 -3.38 -10.78 9.71
N PRO A 115 -3.81 -10.15 10.81
CA PRO A 115 -5.21 -9.76 11.02
C PRO A 115 -5.63 -8.54 10.15
N ILE A 116 -5.26 -8.54 8.87
CA ILE A 116 -5.60 -7.50 7.90
C ILE A 116 -6.79 -7.99 7.08
N LYS A 117 -7.87 -7.24 7.06
CA LYS A 117 -9.14 -7.71 6.45
C LYS A 117 -9.09 -7.72 4.93
N THR A 118 -8.44 -6.72 4.33
CA THR A 118 -8.40 -6.57 2.87
C THR A 118 -7.01 -6.19 2.37
N VAL A 119 -6.58 -6.85 1.30
CA VAL A 119 -5.38 -6.53 0.53
C VAL A 119 -5.81 -5.93 -0.81
N ILE A 120 -5.23 -4.80 -1.19
CA ILE A 120 -5.43 -4.17 -2.50
C ILE A 120 -4.10 -4.15 -3.25
N ILE A 121 -4.09 -4.49 -4.53
CA ILE A 121 -2.96 -4.31 -5.43
C ILE A 121 -3.30 -3.18 -6.39
N ASN A 122 -2.59 -2.06 -6.27
CA ASN A 122 -2.79 -0.86 -7.10
C ASN A 122 -1.99 -0.97 -8.40
N THR A 123 -2.63 -1.45 -9.48
CA THR A 123 -1.95 -1.87 -10.71
C THR A 123 -2.37 -1.03 -11.92
N ASN A 124 -1.58 -1.07 -12.99
CA ASN A 124 -1.91 -0.59 -14.32
C ASN A 124 -2.69 -1.61 -15.18
N GLY A 125 -2.97 -2.80 -14.65
CA GLY A 125 -3.81 -3.82 -15.29
C GLY A 125 -3.13 -4.63 -16.39
N ILE A 126 -1.95 -4.26 -16.89
CA ILE A 126 -1.29 -4.92 -18.04
C ILE A 126 -1.06 -6.41 -17.75
N ARG A 127 -0.52 -6.74 -16.56
CA ARG A 127 -0.27 -8.14 -16.18
C ARG A 127 -1.56 -8.91 -15.95
N LEU A 128 -2.60 -8.26 -15.43
CA LEU A 128 -3.92 -8.90 -15.27
C LEU A 128 -4.54 -9.28 -16.61
N ALA A 129 -4.41 -8.41 -17.62
CA ALA A 129 -4.95 -8.65 -18.96
C ALA A 129 -4.17 -9.72 -19.74
N SER A 130 -2.87 -9.88 -19.48
CA SER A 130 -1.98 -10.71 -20.29
C SER A 130 -1.58 -12.05 -19.65
N ASP A 131 -1.60 -12.17 -18.31
CA ASP A 131 -1.13 -13.37 -17.60
C ASP A 131 -2.27 -14.07 -16.84
N ARG A 132 -2.95 -14.99 -17.52
CA ARG A 132 -4.04 -15.79 -16.92
C ARG A 132 -3.59 -16.61 -15.71
N ARG A 133 -2.32 -17.01 -15.63
CA ARG A 133 -1.82 -17.78 -14.48
C ARG A 133 -1.69 -16.89 -13.26
N PHE A 134 -1.22 -15.66 -13.45
CA PHE A 134 -1.18 -14.67 -12.37
C PHE A 134 -2.58 -14.38 -11.82
N VAL A 135 -3.56 -14.15 -12.70
CA VAL A 135 -4.97 -13.96 -12.28
C VAL A 135 -5.49 -15.18 -11.51
N ALA A 136 -5.22 -16.40 -11.99
CA ALA A 136 -5.62 -17.62 -11.28
C ALA A 136 -4.97 -17.72 -9.89
N SER A 137 -3.70 -17.34 -9.76
CA SER A 137 -2.99 -17.30 -8.47
C SER A 137 -3.58 -16.29 -7.49
N LEU A 138 -4.01 -15.12 -7.97
CA LEU A 138 -4.73 -14.14 -7.14
C LEU A 138 -6.11 -14.67 -6.73
N ALA A 139 -6.87 -15.25 -7.67
CA ALA A 139 -8.18 -15.81 -7.39
C ALA A 139 -8.14 -16.95 -6.36
N GLN A 140 -7.07 -17.74 -6.32
CA GLN A 140 -6.88 -18.78 -5.29
C GLN A 140 -6.76 -18.21 -3.88
N ARG A 141 -6.20 -17.01 -3.73
CA ARG A 141 -6.04 -16.30 -2.44
C ARG A 141 -7.34 -15.73 -1.90
N ASN A 142 -8.38 -15.60 -2.74
CA ASN A 142 -9.72 -15.17 -2.32
C ASN A 142 -10.65 -16.34 -1.91
N ARG A 143 -10.12 -17.56 -1.80
CA ARG A 143 -10.94 -18.74 -1.49
C ARG A 143 -11.02 -19.07 0.01
N ARG A 144 -10.21 -18.43 0.85
CA ARG A 144 -10.25 -18.68 2.30
C ARG A 144 -11.26 -17.75 2.97
N PRO A 145 -11.93 -18.17 4.05
CA PRO A 145 -12.77 -17.29 4.83
C PRO A 145 -11.95 -16.10 5.36
N ASN A 146 -12.49 -14.88 5.25
CA ASN A 146 -11.88 -13.60 5.65
C ASN A 146 -10.70 -13.10 4.79
N ASP A 147 -10.31 -13.82 3.75
CA ASP A 147 -9.31 -13.35 2.79
C ASP A 147 -10.00 -12.51 1.70
N SER A 148 -9.58 -11.25 1.54
CA SER A 148 -10.02 -10.40 0.44
C SER A 148 -8.84 -9.74 -0.26
N VAL A 149 -8.63 -10.07 -1.53
CA VAL A 149 -7.62 -9.48 -2.42
C VAL A 149 -8.33 -8.83 -3.60
N HIS A 150 -8.19 -7.51 -3.73
CA HIS A 150 -8.64 -6.74 -4.88
C HIS A 150 -7.45 -6.27 -5.70
N ALA A 151 -7.57 -6.31 -7.03
CA ALA A 151 -6.64 -5.64 -7.90
C ALA A 151 -7.37 -4.45 -8.54
N ASP A 152 -6.89 -3.25 -8.24
CA ASP A 152 -7.46 -1.99 -8.70
C ASP A 152 -6.67 -1.49 -9.91
N ASP A 153 -7.33 -1.43 -11.07
CA ASP A 153 -6.73 -0.94 -12.31
C ASP A 153 -6.90 0.57 -12.42
N ARG A 154 -5.79 1.30 -12.44
CA ARG A 154 -5.77 2.76 -12.52
C ARG A 154 -6.10 3.32 -13.90
N GLY A 155 -6.37 2.50 -14.92
CA GLY A 155 -6.83 2.96 -16.24
C GLY A 155 -5.91 4.03 -16.83
N LYS A 156 -4.62 3.73 -16.94
CA LYS A 156 -3.61 4.72 -17.39
C LYS A 156 -3.51 4.70 -18.91
N GLY A 157 -4.15 5.68 -19.56
CA GLY A 157 -4.02 5.89 -21.00
C GLY A 157 -2.55 6.08 -21.40
N VAL A 158 -2.03 5.20 -22.25
CA VAL A 158 -0.72 5.37 -22.88
C VAL A 158 -0.92 6.40 -24.00
N ILE A 159 -0.36 7.60 -23.86
CA ILE A 159 -0.24 8.52 -24.98
C ILE A 159 0.89 7.97 -25.85
N ASP A 160 0.54 7.30 -26.95
CA ASP A 160 1.49 6.85 -27.96
C ASP A 160 2.13 8.10 -28.60
N HIS A 161 3.39 8.37 -28.28
CA HIS A 161 4.18 9.47 -28.86
C HIS A 161 4.77 9.12 -30.23
N ARG A 162 4.13 8.24 -30.99
CA ARG A 162 4.47 7.97 -32.40
C ARG A 162 3.93 9.03 -33.34
#